data_AF-A0A957HK60-F1
#
_entry.id   AF-A0A957HK60-F1
#
_cell.length_a   1.000
_cell.length_b   1.000
_cell.length_c   1.000
_cell.angle_alpha   90.00
_cell.angle_beta   90.00
_cell.angle_gamma   90.00
#
_symmetry.space_group_name_H-M   'P 1'
#
loop_
_entity.id
_entity.type
_entity.pdbx_description
1 polymer ?
#
loop_
_entity_poly.entity_id
_entity_poly.type
_entity_poly.pdbx_seq_one_letter_code
_entity_poly.pdbx_strand_id
1 'polypeptide(L)'
;MGVSIVIFLAIFTQQAGAEPDWWGKVDPFLLAQVQARPATSSDSQIEFLVQMAVQADLSAAAEIEGKLAKGTFVYEQLTAVAQQTQAPLLAQ
;
A
#
# COMPACT_ATOMS: atom_id res chain seq x y z
N MET A 1 -39.02 37.99 -24.55
CA MET A 1 -38.34 36.68 -24.65
C MET A 1 -36.84 36.94 -24.54
N GLY A 2 -36.19 36.40 -23.51
CA GLY A 2 -34.72 36.42 -23.42
C GLY A 2 -34.12 37.06 -22.16
N VAL A 3 -34.51 36.63 -20.96
CA VAL A 3 -33.64 36.79 -19.78
C VAL A 3 -32.73 35.57 -19.75
N SER A 4 -31.58 35.64 -20.43
CA SER A 4 -30.54 34.60 -20.32
C SER A 4 -29.73 34.85 -19.06
N ILE A 5 -30.18 34.24 -17.98
CA ILE A 5 -29.42 34.13 -16.73
C ILE A 5 -28.24 33.18 -16.98
N VAL A 6 -27.04 33.76 -17.02
CA VAL A 6 -25.78 33.03 -16.87
C VAL A 6 -25.68 32.66 -15.38
N ILE A 7 -26.26 31.52 -15.00
CA ILE A 7 -25.95 30.91 -13.70
C ILE A 7 -24.61 30.19 -13.87
N PHE A 8 -23.58 30.84 -13.31
CA PHE A 8 -22.37 30.20 -12.80
C PHE A 8 -22.77 28.96 -11.99
N LEU A 9 -22.72 27.77 -12.61
CA LEU A 9 -22.67 26.54 -11.84
C LEU A 9 -21.25 26.44 -11.28
N ALA A 10 -21.06 27.08 -10.13
CA ALA A 10 -19.86 26.98 -9.32
C ALA A 10 -19.58 25.49 -9.08
N ILE A 11 -18.52 25.08 -9.74
CA ILE A 11 -17.80 23.82 -9.64
C ILE A 11 -17.88 23.29 -8.20
N PHE A 12 -18.73 22.28 -7.97
CA PHE A 12 -18.52 21.35 -6.87
C PHE A 12 -17.24 20.59 -7.20
N THR A 13 -16.08 21.20 -6.93
CA THR A 13 -14.88 20.42 -6.68
C THR A 13 -15.17 19.68 -5.38
N GLN A 14 -15.74 18.49 -5.50
CA GLN A 14 -15.60 17.50 -4.43
C GLN A 14 -14.10 17.47 -4.14
N GLN A 15 -13.70 18.00 -2.98
CA GLN A 15 -12.38 17.75 -2.46
C GLN A 15 -12.35 16.24 -2.18
N ALA A 16 -12.01 15.45 -3.20
CA ALA A 16 -11.39 14.16 -3.00
C ALA A 16 -10.23 14.47 -2.05
N GLY A 17 -10.31 13.97 -0.81
CA GLY A 17 -9.25 14.16 0.17
C GLY A 17 -7.94 13.88 -0.53
N ALA A 18 -7.03 14.86 -0.51
CA ALA A 18 -5.80 14.83 -1.28
C ALA A 18 -5.22 13.42 -1.17
N GLU A 19 -5.16 12.71 -2.30
CA GLU A 19 -4.69 11.33 -2.32
C GLU A 19 -3.32 11.36 -1.64
N PRO A 20 -3.09 10.52 -0.61
CA PRO A 20 -1.80 10.48 0.05
C PRO A 20 -0.73 10.35 -1.03
N ASP A 21 0.37 11.10 -0.93
CA ASP A 21 1.45 11.05 -1.90
C ASP A 21 2.17 9.70 -1.82
N TRP A 22 1.53 8.68 -2.39
CA TRP A 22 1.96 7.30 -2.33
C TRP A 22 3.15 7.07 -3.25
N TRP A 23 3.30 7.89 -4.29
CA TRP A 23 4.44 7.86 -5.20
C TRP A 23 5.75 8.04 -4.44
N GLY A 24 5.77 8.87 -3.40
CA GLY A 24 6.92 9.04 -2.51
C GLY A 24 7.31 7.78 -1.71
N LYS A 25 6.46 6.75 -1.66
CA LYS A 25 6.75 5.46 -1.01
C LYS A 25 7.36 4.43 -1.98
N VAL A 26 7.40 4.72 -3.27
CA VAL A 26 7.87 3.81 -4.31
C VAL A 26 9.26 4.20 -4.75
N ASP A 27 10.15 3.22 -4.89
CA ASP A 27 11.49 3.45 -5.40
C ASP A 27 11.43 4.10 -6.82
N PRO A 28 12.10 5.24 -7.06
CA PRO A 28 12.07 5.90 -8.36
C PRO A 28 12.53 5.01 -9.54
N PHE A 29 13.45 4.07 -9.29
CA PHE A 29 13.90 3.10 -10.28
C PHE A 29 12.78 2.12 -10.65
N LEU A 30 11.95 1.70 -9.68
CA LEU A 30 10.79 0.86 -9.95
C LEU A 30 9.76 1.61 -10.81
N LEU A 31 9.50 2.88 -10.51
CA LEU A 31 8.60 3.72 -11.31
C LEU A 31 9.08 3.90 -12.76
N ALA A 32 10.39 4.14 -12.94
CA ALA A 32 10.99 4.25 -14.26
C ALA A 32 10.86 2.95 -15.07
N GLN A 33 11.03 1.80 -14.42
CA GLN A 33 10.83 0.49 -15.07
C GLN A 33 9.38 0.26 -15.49
N VAL A 34 8.41 0.68 -14.67
CA VAL A 34 6.97 0.62 -15.03
C VAL A 34 6.69 1.49 -16.25
N GLN A 35 7.21 2.71 -16.30
CA GLN A 35 6.97 3.64 -17.40
C GLN A 35 7.68 3.24 -18.70
N ALA A 36 8.86 2.64 -18.62
CA ALA A 36 9.61 2.21 -19.79
C ALA A 36 8.99 0.99 -20.49
N ARG A 37 8.02 0.30 -19.86
CA ARG A 37 7.51 -0.97 -20.37
C ARG A 37 6.20 -0.80 -21.17
N PRO A 38 6.07 -1.44 -22.35
CA PRO A 38 4.83 -1.38 -23.13
C PRO A 38 3.68 -2.13 -22.42
N ALA A 39 2.57 -1.43 -22.18
CA ALA A 39 1.38 -1.96 -21.51
C ALA A 39 0.71 -3.17 -22.22
N THR A 40 1.05 -3.42 -23.48
CA THR A 40 0.45 -4.46 -24.33
C THR A 40 1.23 -5.77 -24.35
N SER A 41 2.38 -5.84 -23.67
CA SER A 41 3.19 -7.05 -23.62
C SER A 41 2.74 -7.95 -22.46
N SER A 42 2.44 -9.21 -22.76
CA SER A 42 2.04 -10.22 -21.75
C SER A 42 3.16 -10.54 -20.73
N ASP A 43 4.42 -10.22 -21.07
CA ASP A 43 5.58 -10.29 -20.18
C ASP A 43 5.87 -8.95 -19.45
N SER A 44 4.85 -8.10 -19.27
CA SER A 44 5.03 -6.78 -18.65
C SER A 44 5.15 -6.78 -17.11
N GLN A 45 5.36 -7.94 -16.49
CA GLN A 45 5.42 -8.08 -15.03
C GLN A 45 6.69 -7.46 -14.41
N ILE A 46 6.49 -6.68 -13.35
CA ILE A 46 7.57 -6.08 -12.56
C ILE A 46 7.48 -6.62 -11.14
N GLU A 47 8.58 -7.17 -10.66
CA GLU A 47 8.71 -7.64 -9.28
C GLU A 47 9.17 -6.51 -8.38
N PHE A 48 8.59 -6.46 -7.19
CA PHE A 48 8.99 -5.53 -6.15
C PHE A 48 8.74 -6.13 -4.78
N LEU A 49 9.42 -5.60 -3.77
CA LEU A 49 9.20 -5.95 -2.37
C LEU A 49 8.45 -4.82 -1.69
N VAL A 50 7.47 -5.18 -0.87
CA VAL A 50 6.80 -4.21 0.00
C VAL A 50 7.49 -4.25 1.35
N GLN A 51 8.15 -3.15 1.72
CA GLN A 51 8.71 -3.00 3.06
C GLN A 51 7.67 -2.35 3.98
N MET A 52 7.24 -3.09 4.99
CA MET A 52 6.39 -2.55 6.05
C MET A 52 7.21 -1.56 6.90
N ALA A 53 6.63 -0.42 7.23
CA ALA A 53 7.26 0.58 8.11
C ALA A 53 7.46 0.06 9.54
N VAL A 54 6.61 -0.88 9.97
CA VAL A 54 6.71 -1.57 11.26
C VAL A 54 6.92 -3.06 10.97
N GLN A 55 7.90 -3.66 11.65
CA GLN A 55 8.24 -5.09 11.52
C GLN A 55 8.13 -5.75 12.89
N ALA A 56 7.70 -7.01 12.91
CA ALA A 56 7.73 -7.81 14.12
C ALA A 56 9.18 -8.11 14.51
N ASP A 57 9.49 -8.04 15.81
CA ASP A 57 10.75 -8.54 16.32
C ASP A 57 10.69 -10.08 16.40
N LEU A 58 11.51 -10.72 15.57
CA LEU A 58 11.62 -12.17 15.48
C LEU A 58 12.91 -12.70 16.12
N SER A 59 13.70 -11.85 16.77
CA SER A 59 15.03 -12.21 17.31
C SER A 59 14.98 -13.41 18.27
N ALA A 60 13.96 -13.49 19.13
CA ALA A 60 13.78 -14.60 20.06
C ALA A 60 13.52 -15.96 19.36
N ALA A 61 13.06 -15.97 18.09
CA ALA A 61 12.86 -17.21 17.34
C ALA A 61 14.17 -17.98 17.09
N ALA A 62 15.33 -17.30 17.17
CA ALA A 62 16.64 -17.94 17.02
C ALA A 62 16.90 -18.98 18.12
N GLU A 63 16.44 -18.70 19.34
CA GLU A 63 16.70 -19.51 20.53
C GLU A 63 15.65 -20.61 20.77
N ILE A 64 14.50 -20.54 20.09
CA ILE A 64 13.43 -21.53 20.25
C ILE A 64 13.81 -22.85 19.56
N GLU A 65 13.88 -23.92 20.34
CA GLU A 65 14.03 -25.28 19.84
C GLU A 65 12.71 -25.84 19.30
N GLY A 66 12.81 -26.65 18.24
CA GLY A 66 11.65 -27.32 17.63
C GLY A 66 10.90 -26.45 16.63
N LYS A 67 10.61 -27.03 15.46
CA LYS A 67 9.98 -26.34 14.32
C LYS A 67 8.57 -25.83 14.65
N LEU A 68 7.79 -26.62 15.40
CA LEU A 68 6.42 -26.26 15.76
C LEU A 68 6.41 -25.02 16.68
N ALA A 69 7.16 -25.06 17.79
CA ALA A 69 7.22 -23.96 18.73
C ALA A 69 7.74 -22.66 18.08
N LYS A 70 8.80 -22.78 17.26
CA LYS A 70 9.35 -21.64 16.50
C LYS A 70 8.32 -21.08 15.51
N GLY A 71 7.63 -21.96 14.78
CA GLY A 71 6.60 -21.57 13.82
C GLY A 71 5.44 -20.84 14.49
N THR A 72 4.95 -21.36 15.63
CA THR A 72 3.91 -20.71 16.44
C THR A 72 4.34 -19.32 16.88
N PHE A 73 5.55 -19.17 17.43
CA PHE A 73 6.06 -17.87 17.86
C PHE A 73 6.12 -16.86 16.70
N VAL A 74 6.70 -17.25 15.55
CA VAL A 74 6.81 -16.35 14.39
C VAL A 74 5.42 -15.95 13.89
N TYR A 75 4.49 -16.90 13.81
CA TYR A 75 3.11 -16.64 13.40
C TYR A 75 2.41 -15.65 14.33
N GLU A 76 2.51 -15.85 15.64
CA GLU A 76 1.89 -14.98 16.63
C GLU A 76 2.45 -13.55 16.57
N GLN A 77 3.77 -13.40 16.46
CA GLN A 77 4.40 -12.08 16.38
C GLN A 77 4.01 -11.31 15.11
N LEU A 78 4.04 -11.98 13.95
CA LEU A 78 3.62 -11.36 12.69
C LEU A 78 2.13 -11.00 12.71
N THR A 79 1.29 -11.88 13.27
CA THR A 79 -0.15 -11.64 13.37
C THR A 79 -0.47 -10.45 14.29
N ALA A 80 0.21 -10.34 15.42
CA ALA A 80 0.02 -9.22 16.36
C ALA A 80 0.36 -7.88 15.70
N VAL A 81 1.48 -7.78 14.99
CA VAL A 81 1.87 -6.55 14.27
C VAL A 81 0.90 -6.24 13.13
N ALA A 82 0.46 -7.26 12.38
CA ALA A 82 -0.52 -7.07 11.31
C ALA A 82 -1.85 -6.52 11.84
N GLN A 83 -2.37 -7.06 12.95
CA GLN A 83 -3.60 -6.56 13.59
C GLN A 83 -3.50 -5.10 13.99
N GLN A 84 -2.33 -4.68 14.50
CA GLN A 84 -2.10 -3.30 14.93
C GLN A 84 -1.96 -2.32 13.74
N THR A 85 -1.31 -2.75 12.67
CA THR A 85 -0.89 -1.86 11.59
C THR A 85 -1.82 -1.86 10.37
N GLN A 86 -2.55 -2.96 10.15
CA GLN A 86 -3.36 -3.16 8.95
C GLN A 86 -4.87 -3.08 9.22
N ALA A 87 -5.32 -2.89 10.46
CA ALA A 87 -6.74 -2.73 10.76
C ALA A 87 -7.45 -1.66 9.90
N PRO A 88 -6.85 -0.49 9.59
CA PRO A 88 -7.47 0.49 8.69
C PRO A 88 -7.61 0.01 7.24
N LEU A 89 -6.79 -0.96 6.79
CA LEU A 89 -6.90 -1.53 5.44
C LEU A 89 -8.08 -2.49 5.32
N LEU A 90 -8.45 -3.16 6.41
CA LEU A 90 -9.56 -4.12 6.44
C LEU A 90 -10.95 -3.46 6.54
N ALA A 91 -10.98 -2.16 6.87
CA ALA A 91 -12.23 -1.40 7.03
C ALA A 91 -12.64 -0.61 5.77
N GLN A 92 -11.94 -0.80 4.64
CA GLN A 92 -12.15 -0.11 3.36
C GLN A 92 -13.02 -0.91 2.39
#